data_AF-A0A0B5ARF0-F1
#
_entry.id   AF-A0A0B5ARF0-F1
#
_cell.length_a   1.000
_cell.length_b   1.000
_cell.length_c   1.000
_cell.angle_alpha   90.00
_cell.angle_beta   90.00
_cell.angle_gamma   90.00
#
_symmetry.space_group_name_H-M   'P 1'
#
loop_
_entity.id
_entity.type
_entity.pdbx_description
1 polymer ?
#
loop_
_entity_poly.entity_id
_entity_poly.type
_entity_poly.pdbx_seq_one_letter_code
_entity_poly.pdbx_strand_id
1 'polypeptide(L)'
;MKEEVDLLTKKQRKKLKKRSIFTLLLTLTSVLFFSALFVILSDDEYRGKTLDVLEQNGAPVEMEIPEEFINVYKSAEEEYGVDWQLLAAHHRVETRFSTMDTLVSPVGAEGHMQFMPCTFIGWAHPSCEGLGEGDISKDELTDPEAIEKYGGYGIDANGDGVADPYNIEDAVYSAANYLSQNGAADGDLESAIFLYNRSDQYVEDVLGFYRDYIEKHP
;
A
#
# COMPACT_ATOMS: atom_id res chain seq x y z
N MET A 1 24.40 42.35 -58.66
CA MET A 1 23.47 41.22 -58.89
C MET A 1 24.01 39.87 -58.39
N LYS A 2 25.21 39.39 -58.79
CA LYS A 2 25.76 38.11 -58.28
C LYS A 2 26.09 38.09 -56.77
N GLU A 3 26.69 39.16 -56.24
CA GLU A 3 26.99 39.26 -54.79
C GLU A 3 25.73 39.30 -53.90
N GLU A 4 24.69 39.97 -54.36
CA GLU A 4 23.43 40.11 -53.62
C GLU A 4 22.68 38.78 -53.51
N VAL A 5 22.70 37.98 -54.58
CA VAL A 5 22.15 36.61 -54.59
C VAL A 5 22.96 35.69 -53.65
N ASP A 6 24.29 35.78 -53.63
CA ASP A 6 25.13 34.97 -52.73
C ASP A 6 24.91 35.33 -51.24
N LEU A 7 24.76 36.63 -50.92
CA LEU A 7 24.44 37.12 -49.58
C LEU A 7 23.06 36.62 -49.09
N LEU A 8 22.04 36.68 -49.96
CA LEU A 8 20.70 36.16 -49.65
C LEU A 8 20.74 34.65 -49.39
N THR A 9 21.51 33.90 -50.19
CA THR A 9 21.66 32.45 -50.06
C THR A 9 22.37 32.05 -48.76
N LYS A 10 23.44 32.76 -48.38
CA LYS A 10 24.15 32.57 -47.09
C LYS A 10 23.26 32.88 -45.89
N LYS A 11 22.45 33.94 -45.96
CA LYS A 11 21.50 34.33 -44.90
C LYS A 11 20.39 33.29 -44.73
N GLN A 12 19.85 32.75 -45.83
CA GLN A 12 18.87 31.67 -45.80
C GLN A 12 19.45 30.37 -45.21
N ARG A 13 20.67 29.96 -45.61
CA ARG A 13 21.36 28.78 -45.05
C ARG A 13 21.63 28.92 -43.55
N LYS A 14 22.06 30.10 -43.08
CA LYS A 14 22.21 30.36 -41.63
C LYS A 14 20.89 30.25 -40.88
N LYS A 15 19.79 30.76 -41.46
CA LYS A 15 18.45 30.68 -40.85
C LYS A 15 17.92 29.24 -40.80
N LEU A 16 18.13 28.45 -41.86
CA LEU A 16 17.81 27.02 -41.92
C LEU A 16 18.62 26.20 -40.91
N LYS A 17 19.93 26.44 -40.81
CA LYS A 17 20.81 25.76 -39.84
C LYS A 17 20.44 26.13 -38.39
N LYS A 18 20.11 27.39 -38.11
CA LYS A 18 19.63 27.83 -36.79
C LYS A 18 18.28 27.23 -36.42
N ARG A 19 17.35 27.10 -37.39
CA ARG A 19 16.09 26.38 -37.21
C ARG A 19 16.35 24.89 -36.92
N SER A 20 17.17 24.21 -37.71
CA SER A 20 17.50 22.79 -37.51
C SER A 20 18.18 22.52 -36.15
N ILE A 21 19.10 23.38 -35.71
CA ILE A 21 19.71 23.30 -34.37
C ILE A 21 18.65 23.51 -33.29
N PHE A 22 17.78 24.51 -33.44
CA PHE A 22 16.70 24.75 -32.50
C PHE A 22 15.72 23.57 -32.41
N THR A 23 15.34 22.98 -33.55
CA THR A 23 14.49 21.79 -33.60
C THR A 23 15.18 20.59 -32.93
N LEU A 24 16.48 20.39 -33.18
CA LEU A 24 17.25 19.31 -32.56
C LEU A 24 17.35 19.47 -31.04
N LEU A 25 17.63 20.68 -30.56
CA LEU A 25 17.63 20.98 -29.12
C LEU A 25 16.26 20.75 -28.50
N LEU A 26 15.18 21.20 -29.15
CA LEU A 26 13.81 21.01 -28.68
C LEU A 26 13.44 19.52 -28.59
N THR A 27 13.84 18.71 -29.57
CA THR A 27 13.64 17.25 -29.53
C THR A 27 14.48 16.59 -28.44
N LEU A 28 15.72 17.03 -28.21
CA LEU A 28 16.56 16.46 -27.15
C LEU A 28 16.00 16.78 -25.76
N THR A 29 15.54 18.01 -25.54
CA THR A 29 14.96 18.43 -24.27
C THR A 29 13.64 17.72 -23.99
N SER A 30 12.82 17.48 -25.02
CA SER A 30 11.58 16.72 -24.85
C SER A 30 11.87 15.24 -24.57
N VAL A 31 12.82 14.61 -25.27
CA VAL A 31 13.24 13.23 -24.96
C VAL A 31 13.75 13.12 -23.52
N LEU A 32 14.62 14.03 -23.08
CA LEU A 32 15.13 14.04 -21.70
C LEU A 32 14.02 14.26 -20.67
N PHE A 33 13.04 15.11 -20.97
CA PHE A 33 11.88 15.33 -20.12
C PHE A 33 11.01 14.08 -20.03
N PHE A 34 10.69 13.44 -21.15
CA PHE A 34 9.92 12.21 -21.16
C PHE A 34 10.66 11.03 -20.53
N SER A 35 11.98 10.93 -20.69
CA SER A 35 12.77 9.89 -20.01
C SER A 35 12.83 10.10 -18.51
N ALA A 36 12.99 11.35 -18.05
CA ALA A 36 12.97 11.67 -16.63
C ALA A 36 11.57 11.42 -16.03
N LEU A 37 10.52 11.80 -16.75
CA LEU A 37 9.14 11.50 -16.37
C LEU A 37 8.87 10.00 -16.33
N PHE A 38 9.38 9.24 -17.31
CA PHE A 38 9.25 7.78 -17.33
C PHE A 38 9.96 7.15 -16.13
N VAL A 39 11.19 7.58 -15.80
CA VAL A 39 11.92 7.08 -14.63
C VAL A 39 11.16 7.38 -13.34
N ILE A 40 10.64 8.61 -13.17
CA ILE A 40 9.85 8.99 -11.99
C ILE A 40 8.56 8.15 -11.88
N LEU A 41 7.90 7.85 -13.00
CA LEU A 41 6.67 7.06 -13.02
C LEU A 41 6.92 5.54 -12.91
N SER A 42 8.11 5.06 -13.28
CA SER A 42 8.50 3.65 -13.21
C SER A 42 9.18 3.26 -11.89
N ASP A 43 9.55 4.24 -11.08
CA ASP A 43 10.21 4.03 -9.81
C ASP A 43 9.18 4.02 -8.68
N ASP A 44 8.94 2.85 -8.09
CA ASP A 44 7.91 2.65 -7.06
C ASP A 44 8.11 3.53 -5.82
N GLU A 45 9.35 3.89 -5.47
CA GLU A 45 9.65 4.78 -4.34
C GLU A 45 9.16 6.22 -4.63
N TYR A 46 9.42 6.71 -5.85
CA TYR A 46 8.93 8.04 -6.26
C TYR A 46 7.41 8.05 -6.43
N ARG A 47 6.82 6.96 -6.91
CA ARG A 47 5.37 6.82 -7.03
C ARG A 47 4.71 6.95 -5.65
N GLY A 48 5.22 6.25 -4.64
CA GLY A 48 4.77 6.34 -3.24
C GLY A 48 4.69 7.78 -2.72
N LYS A 49 5.79 8.53 -2.81
CA LYS A 49 5.88 9.94 -2.36
C LYS A 49 4.99 10.88 -3.15
N THR A 50 4.81 10.64 -4.45
CA THR A 50 3.96 11.50 -5.29
C THR A 50 2.49 11.32 -4.93
N LEU A 51 2.08 10.09 -4.63
CA LEU A 51 0.74 9.76 -4.19
C LEU A 51 0.42 10.32 -2.79
N ASP A 52 1.39 10.30 -1.86
CA ASP A 52 1.22 10.93 -0.53
C ASP A 52 0.88 12.43 -0.65
N VAL A 53 1.57 13.14 -1.54
CA VAL A 53 1.32 14.57 -1.78
C VAL A 53 -0.07 14.79 -2.40
N LEU A 54 -0.50 13.92 -3.31
CA LEU A 54 -1.81 14.02 -3.94
C LEU A 54 -2.94 13.81 -2.91
N GLU A 55 -2.82 12.79 -2.08
CA GLU A 55 -3.78 12.46 -1.04
C GLU A 55 -3.85 13.55 0.05
N GLN A 56 -2.70 14.05 0.52
CA GLN A 56 -2.66 15.18 1.48
C GLN A 56 -3.31 16.46 0.94
N ASN A 57 -3.38 16.63 -0.38
CA ASN A 57 -4.06 17.74 -1.03
C ASN A 57 -5.50 17.42 -1.46
N GLY A 58 -6.05 16.30 -1.00
CA GLY A 58 -7.43 15.89 -1.26
C GLY A 58 -7.69 15.39 -2.69
N ALA A 59 -6.65 15.03 -3.43
CA ALA A 59 -6.82 14.38 -4.72
C ALA A 59 -7.08 12.89 -4.51
N PRO A 60 -8.18 12.33 -5.06
CA PRO A 60 -8.43 10.90 -4.98
C PRO A 60 -7.32 10.15 -5.72
N VAL A 61 -6.56 9.35 -4.97
CA VAL A 61 -5.50 8.52 -5.53
C VAL A 61 -6.06 7.13 -5.75
N GLU A 62 -6.35 6.78 -7.00
CA GLU A 62 -6.66 5.41 -7.36
C GLU A 62 -5.37 4.59 -7.29
N MET A 63 -5.37 3.50 -6.53
CA MET A 63 -4.24 2.54 -6.47
C MET A 63 -4.81 1.19 -6.82
N GLU A 64 -4.20 0.55 -7.82
CA GLU A 64 -4.51 -0.82 -8.18
C GLU A 64 -3.93 -1.78 -7.14
N ILE A 65 -4.60 -2.92 -6.96
CA ILE A 65 -4.12 -3.98 -6.07
C ILE A 65 -2.87 -4.60 -6.70
N PRO A 66 -1.72 -4.64 -6.01
CA PRO A 66 -0.53 -5.29 -6.53
C PRO A 66 -0.77 -6.79 -6.77
N GLU A 67 -0.40 -7.28 -7.95
CA GLU A 67 -0.69 -8.66 -8.38
C GLU A 67 -0.06 -9.71 -7.46
N GLU A 68 1.09 -9.38 -6.86
CA GLU A 68 1.81 -10.23 -5.92
C GLU A 68 1.00 -10.57 -4.65
N PHE A 69 0.07 -9.70 -4.26
CA PHE A 69 -0.74 -9.91 -3.06
C PHE A 69 -2.09 -10.60 -3.33
N ILE A 70 -2.52 -10.68 -4.59
CA ILE A 70 -3.85 -11.23 -4.93
C ILE A 70 -4.00 -12.67 -4.44
N ASN A 71 -2.97 -13.50 -4.62
CA ASN A 71 -3.05 -14.90 -4.24
C ASN A 71 -3.18 -15.07 -2.72
N VAL A 72 -2.44 -14.30 -1.91
CA VAL A 72 -2.53 -14.40 -0.46
C VAL A 72 -3.89 -13.95 0.06
N TYR A 73 -4.48 -12.89 -0.50
CA TYR A 73 -5.83 -12.47 -0.10
C TYR A 73 -6.87 -13.55 -0.42
N LYS A 74 -6.79 -14.16 -1.59
CA LYS A 74 -7.73 -15.23 -1.99
C LYS A 74 -7.58 -16.48 -1.14
N SER A 75 -6.36 -16.89 -0.82
CA SER A 75 -6.15 -18.03 0.07
C SER A 75 -6.67 -17.76 1.48
N ALA A 76 -6.52 -16.53 1.99
CA ALA A 76 -7.10 -16.13 3.27
C ALA A 76 -8.64 -16.04 3.24
N GLU A 77 -9.23 -15.59 2.12
CA GLU A 77 -10.67 -15.64 1.89
C GLU A 77 -11.21 -17.07 1.93
N GLU A 78 -10.53 -18.02 1.28
CA GLU A 78 -10.92 -19.43 1.28
C GLU A 78 -10.96 -20.04 2.70
N GLU A 79 -10.03 -19.63 3.58
CA GLU A 79 -9.94 -20.13 4.96
C GLU A 79 -10.93 -19.44 5.91
N TYR A 80 -11.07 -18.12 5.82
CA TYR A 80 -11.78 -17.32 6.83
C TYR A 80 -13.14 -16.77 6.37
N GLY A 81 -13.48 -16.91 5.09
CA GLY A 81 -14.73 -16.42 4.51
C GLY A 81 -14.84 -14.89 4.44
N VAL A 82 -13.70 -14.19 4.52
CA VAL A 82 -13.64 -12.73 4.40
C VAL A 82 -13.22 -12.37 2.98
N ASP A 83 -14.07 -11.64 2.26
CA ASP A 83 -13.83 -11.26 0.86
C ASP A 83 -12.41 -10.75 0.62
N TRP A 84 -11.73 -11.29 -0.39
CA TRP A 84 -10.33 -10.97 -0.65
C TRP A 84 -10.12 -9.48 -1.00
N GLN A 85 -11.13 -8.83 -1.59
CA GLN A 85 -11.13 -7.40 -1.87
C GLN A 85 -11.20 -6.56 -0.58
N LEU A 86 -11.86 -7.05 0.47
CA LEU A 86 -11.91 -6.38 1.77
C LEU A 86 -10.53 -6.43 2.44
N LEU A 87 -9.83 -7.56 2.35
CA LEU A 87 -8.44 -7.69 2.82
C LEU A 87 -7.50 -6.72 2.08
N ALA A 88 -7.66 -6.61 0.76
CA ALA A 88 -6.92 -5.64 -0.04
C ALA A 88 -7.24 -4.18 0.35
N ALA A 89 -8.49 -3.87 0.67
CA ALA A 89 -8.90 -2.56 1.15
C ALA A 89 -8.24 -2.19 2.49
N HIS A 90 -8.21 -3.13 3.45
CA HIS A 90 -7.48 -2.95 4.70
C HIS A 90 -5.98 -2.73 4.45
N HIS A 91 -5.31 -3.60 3.69
CA HIS A 91 -3.87 -3.48 3.44
C HIS A 91 -3.51 -2.14 2.77
N ARG A 92 -4.39 -1.64 1.90
CA ARG A 92 -4.26 -0.30 1.34
C ARG A 92 -4.35 0.79 2.42
N VAL A 93 -5.38 0.79 3.24
CA VAL A 93 -5.61 1.86 4.23
C VAL A 93 -4.50 1.86 5.29
N GLU A 94 -4.03 0.67 5.67
CA GLU A 94 -3.00 0.52 6.70
C GLU A 94 -1.62 0.97 6.25
N THR A 95 -1.18 0.51 5.07
CA THR A 95 0.24 0.68 4.67
C THR A 95 0.43 1.04 3.21
N ARG A 96 -0.65 1.37 2.50
CA ARG A 96 -0.65 1.62 1.06
C ARG A 96 -0.05 0.45 0.29
N PHE A 97 -0.43 -0.77 0.68
CA PHE A 97 0.18 -2.01 0.19
C PHE A 97 1.68 -2.10 0.49
N SER A 98 2.06 -1.79 1.74
CA SER A 98 3.44 -1.92 2.24
C SER A 98 4.47 -1.02 1.57
N THR A 99 4.06 0.07 0.91
CA THR A 99 4.99 1.00 0.26
C THR A 99 5.49 2.12 1.16
N MET A 100 5.09 2.13 2.44
CA MET A 100 5.52 3.13 3.42
C MET A 100 6.96 2.86 3.89
N ASP A 101 7.71 3.93 4.19
CA ASP A 101 9.11 3.85 4.67
C ASP A 101 9.24 3.07 5.99
N THR A 102 8.19 3.10 6.82
CA THR A 102 8.11 2.37 8.09
C THR A 102 6.76 1.68 8.19
N LEU A 103 6.79 0.41 8.64
CA LEU A 103 5.59 -0.36 9.00
C LEU A 103 5.39 -0.39 10.52
N VAL A 104 5.90 0.63 11.21
CA VAL A 104 5.61 0.90 12.63
C VAL A 104 4.97 2.27 12.72
N SER A 105 3.74 2.33 13.23
CA SER A 105 3.04 3.59 13.45
C SER A 105 3.55 4.33 14.69
N PRO A 106 3.28 5.64 14.82
CA PRO A 106 3.65 6.41 16.02
C PRO A 106 3.04 5.92 17.33
N VAL A 107 2.00 5.07 17.27
CA VAL A 107 1.32 4.49 18.44
C VAL A 107 1.68 3.04 18.68
N GLY A 108 2.63 2.47 17.91
CA GLY A 108 3.16 1.12 18.13
C GLY A 108 2.43 0.02 17.36
N ALA A 109 1.54 0.34 16.42
CA ALA A 109 1.00 -0.66 15.49
C ALA A 109 2.09 -1.13 14.50
N GLU A 110 2.16 -2.42 14.23
CA GLU A 110 3.27 -3.07 13.50
C GLU A 110 2.79 -3.87 12.27
N GLY A 111 3.67 -3.94 11.26
CA GLY A 111 3.56 -4.89 10.17
C GLY A 111 2.67 -4.44 9.00
N HIS A 112 2.47 -5.34 8.04
CA HIS A 112 1.77 -5.04 6.78
C HIS A 112 0.32 -4.59 6.99
N MET A 113 -0.32 -5.12 8.05
CA MET A 113 -1.72 -4.87 8.41
C MET A 113 -1.88 -4.06 9.70
N GLN A 114 -0.78 -3.44 10.18
CA GLN A 114 -0.73 -2.51 11.33
C GLN A 114 -1.47 -3.03 12.58
N PHE A 115 -1.08 -4.19 13.07
CA PHE A 115 -1.61 -4.72 14.33
C PHE A 115 -0.98 -4.03 15.53
N MET A 116 -1.80 -3.64 16.51
CA MET A 116 -1.28 -3.39 17.86
C MET A 116 -0.74 -4.69 18.46
N PRO A 117 0.44 -4.73 19.11
CA PRO A 117 1.03 -5.94 19.64
C PRO A 117 0.08 -6.73 20.54
N CYS A 118 -0.69 -6.07 21.41
CA CYS A 118 -1.69 -6.72 22.28
C CYS A 118 -2.88 -7.32 21.54
N THR A 119 -3.19 -6.86 20.34
CA THR A 119 -4.16 -7.53 19.47
C THR A 119 -3.54 -8.76 18.81
N PHE A 120 -2.27 -8.67 18.43
CA PHE A 120 -1.55 -9.77 17.78
C PHE A 120 -1.26 -10.92 18.76
N ILE A 121 -0.63 -10.65 19.91
CA ILE A 121 -0.34 -11.65 20.97
C ILE A 121 -1.58 -12.03 21.76
N GLY A 122 -2.52 -11.11 21.95
CA GLY A 122 -3.73 -11.30 22.75
C GLY A 122 -3.78 -10.48 24.03
N TRP A 123 -4.95 -9.89 24.30
CA TRP A 123 -5.17 -8.96 25.41
C TRP A 123 -5.09 -9.61 26.80
N ALA A 124 -5.04 -10.94 26.89
CA ALA A 124 -4.80 -11.62 28.16
C ALA A 124 -3.31 -11.60 28.59
N HIS A 125 -2.39 -11.14 27.74
CA HIS A 125 -0.99 -10.95 28.10
C HIS A 125 -0.87 -9.92 29.24
N PRO A 126 -0.07 -10.18 30.30
CA PRO A 126 -0.07 -9.37 31.52
C PRO A 126 0.45 -7.94 31.34
N SER A 127 1.20 -7.66 30.27
CA SER A 127 1.66 -6.30 29.94
C SER A 127 0.67 -5.51 29.08
N CYS A 128 -0.45 -6.12 28.66
CA CYS A 128 -1.39 -5.45 27.77
C CYS A 128 -2.28 -4.45 28.50
N GLU A 129 -2.11 -3.18 28.12
CA GLU A 129 -2.86 -2.05 28.66
C GLU A 129 -2.92 -0.90 27.64
N GLY A 130 -3.69 0.15 27.97
CA GLY A 130 -3.75 1.37 27.18
C GLY A 130 -4.21 1.12 25.74
N LEU A 131 -3.41 1.58 24.77
CA LEU A 131 -3.67 1.41 23.34
C LEU A 131 -3.22 0.04 22.79
N GLY A 132 -2.53 -0.78 23.59
CA GLY A 132 -2.16 -2.14 23.21
C GLY A 132 -0.74 -2.32 22.68
N GLU A 133 0.21 -1.45 23.04
CA GLU A 133 1.64 -1.61 22.73
C GLU A 133 2.24 -2.79 23.53
N GLY A 134 2.00 -2.82 24.84
CA GLY A 134 2.54 -3.87 25.72
C GLY A 134 4.07 -3.85 25.85
N ASP A 135 4.59 -4.49 26.90
CA ASP A 135 6.01 -4.85 27.01
C ASP A 135 6.11 -6.34 26.67
N ILE A 136 6.34 -6.64 25.38
CA ILE A 136 6.35 -7.99 24.81
C ILE A 136 7.62 -8.13 23.99
N SER A 137 8.40 -9.18 24.22
CA SER A 137 9.60 -9.44 23.40
C SER A 137 9.19 -9.88 21.99
N LYS A 138 9.99 -9.58 20.97
CA LYS A 138 9.70 -10.01 19.59
C LYS A 138 9.49 -11.52 19.48
N ASP A 139 10.33 -12.31 20.17
CA ASP A 139 10.24 -13.77 20.16
C ASP A 139 8.92 -14.26 20.77
N GLU A 140 8.40 -13.62 21.82
CA GLU A 140 7.09 -13.97 22.41
C GLU A 140 5.93 -13.46 21.55
N LEU A 141 6.02 -12.25 21.00
CA LEU A 141 4.99 -11.65 20.14
C LEU A 141 4.68 -12.52 18.92
N THR A 142 5.68 -13.22 18.41
CA THR A 142 5.62 -14.02 17.18
C THR A 142 5.56 -15.52 17.42
N ASP A 143 5.51 -15.97 18.68
CA ASP A 143 5.38 -17.38 19.06
C ASP A 143 3.91 -17.84 18.97
N PRO A 144 3.55 -18.77 18.07
CA PRO A 144 2.18 -19.25 17.94
C PRO A 144 1.60 -19.83 19.24
N GLU A 145 2.40 -20.49 20.08
CA GLU A 145 1.93 -21.03 21.36
C GLU A 145 1.57 -19.91 22.35
N ALA A 146 2.34 -18.81 22.34
CA ALA A 146 2.06 -17.65 23.16
C ALA A 146 0.80 -16.91 22.67
N ILE A 147 0.66 -16.75 21.36
CA ILE A 147 -0.52 -16.12 20.73
C ILE A 147 -1.79 -16.89 21.10
N GLU A 148 -1.79 -18.21 20.97
CA GLU A 148 -2.93 -19.05 21.38
C GLU A 148 -3.21 -18.89 22.89
N LYS A 149 -2.17 -18.95 23.73
CA LYS A 149 -2.29 -18.86 25.19
C LYS A 149 -2.95 -17.55 25.64
N TYR A 150 -2.63 -16.43 25.01
CA TYR A 150 -3.17 -15.12 25.39
C TYR A 150 -4.38 -14.69 24.55
N GLY A 151 -4.83 -15.54 23.61
CA GLY A 151 -6.02 -15.32 22.80
C GLY A 151 -5.83 -14.22 21.75
N GLY A 152 -4.65 -14.15 21.15
CA GLY A 152 -4.33 -13.22 20.07
C GLY A 152 -4.84 -13.69 18.71
N TYR A 153 -4.70 -12.79 17.74
CA TYR A 153 -5.16 -13.03 16.36
C TYR A 153 -4.03 -13.39 15.39
N GLY A 154 -2.77 -13.36 15.84
CA GLY A 154 -1.62 -13.72 15.01
C GLY A 154 -1.69 -15.17 14.50
N ILE A 155 -1.38 -15.36 13.22
CA ILE A 155 -1.39 -16.66 12.54
C ILE A 155 -0.04 -16.89 11.87
N ASP A 156 0.60 -18.02 12.15
CA ASP A 156 1.71 -18.57 11.36
C ASP A 156 1.10 -19.28 10.14
N ALA A 157 0.89 -18.52 9.07
CA ALA A 157 0.15 -18.98 7.90
C ALA A 157 1.04 -19.77 6.95
N ASN A 158 2.31 -19.39 6.87
CA ASN A 158 3.30 -20.05 6.01
C ASN A 158 3.90 -21.33 6.65
N GLY A 159 3.69 -21.54 7.95
CA GLY A 159 4.03 -22.76 8.69
C GLY A 159 5.51 -22.88 9.03
N ASP A 160 6.24 -21.78 9.16
CA ASP A 160 7.66 -21.77 9.52
C ASP A 160 7.91 -21.78 11.04
N GLY A 161 6.84 -21.77 11.84
CA GLY A 161 6.86 -21.76 13.30
C GLY A 161 6.84 -20.37 13.90
N VAL A 162 6.66 -19.31 13.10
CA VAL A 162 6.66 -17.91 13.53
C VAL A 162 5.46 -17.20 12.91
N ALA A 163 4.61 -16.58 13.73
CA ALA A 163 3.56 -15.69 13.25
C ALA A 163 4.15 -14.26 13.19
N ASP A 164 4.70 -13.84 12.05
CA ASP A 164 5.37 -12.53 11.94
C ASP A 164 4.43 -11.48 11.30
N PRO A 165 4.05 -10.38 11.99
CA PRO A 165 3.25 -9.32 11.36
C PRO A 165 3.97 -8.62 10.18
N TYR A 166 5.28 -8.82 10.03
CA TYR A 166 6.10 -8.37 8.89
C TYR A 166 6.28 -9.42 7.79
N ASN A 167 5.67 -10.59 7.93
CA ASN A 167 5.47 -11.54 6.85
C ASN A 167 4.08 -11.29 6.25
N ILE A 168 4.02 -11.10 4.93
CA ILE A 168 2.75 -10.73 4.28
C ILE A 168 1.69 -11.83 4.38
N GLU A 169 2.07 -13.10 4.35
CA GLU A 169 1.15 -14.23 4.45
C GLU A 169 0.53 -14.28 5.84
N ASP A 170 1.38 -14.24 6.88
CA ASP A 170 0.95 -14.24 8.28
C ASP A 170 0.09 -13.01 8.60
N ALA A 171 0.49 -11.82 8.14
CA ALA A 171 -0.24 -10.58 8.39
C ALA A 171 -1.64 -10.58 7.75
N VAL A 172 -1.77 -11.02 6.50
CA VAL A 172 -3.06 -11.09 5.80
C VAL A 172 -3.96 -12.15 6.42
N TYR A 173 -3.43 -13.32 6.77
CA TYR A 173 -4.19 -14.36 7.46
C TYR A 173 -4.63 -13.92 8.86
N SER A 174 -3.77 -13.21 9.59
CA SER A 174 -4.11 -12.63 10.90
C SER A 174 -5.24 -11.60 10.77
N ALA A 175 -5.23 -10.76 9.72
CA ALA A 175 -6.30 -9.81 9.43
C ALA A 175 -7.61 -10.50 9.06
N ALA A 176 -7.55 -11.54 8.22
CA ALA A 176 -8.72 -12.34 7.86
C ALA A 176 -9.31 -13.06 9.09
N ASN A 177 -8.46 -13.64 9.94
CA ASN A 177 -8.84 -14.24 11.22
C ASN A 177 -9.54 -13.23 12.14
N TYR A 178 -8.95 -12.04 12.30
CA TYR A 178 -9.54 -10.96 13.09
C TYR A 178 -10.91 -10.56 12.56
N LEU A 179 -11.01 -10.24 11.27
CA LEU A 179 -12.25 -9.74 10.67
C LEU A 179 -13.36 -10.80 10.70
N SER A 180 -13.02 -12.06 10.43
CA SER A 180 -13.95 -13.19 10.48
C SER A 180 -14.53 -13.37 11.88
N GLN A 181 -13.69 -13.41 12.91
CA GLN A 181 -14.13 -13.53 14.31
C GLN A 181 -14.97 -12.33 14.80
N ASN A 182 -14.86 -11.19 14.12
CA ASN A 182 -15.62 -9.97 14.42
C ASN A 182 -16.83 -9.75 13.49
N GLY A 183 -17.23 -10.76 12.72
CA GLY A 183 -18.50 -10.81 11.99
C GLY A 183 -18.42 -10.48 10.49
N ALA A 184 -17.23 -10.19 9.94
CA ALA A 184 -17.10 -9.85 8.53
C ALA A 184 -17.55 -11.00 7.60
N ALA A 185 -17.22 -12.25 7.97
CA ALA A 185 -17.62 -13.43 7.21
C ALA A 185 -19.15 -13.69 7.23
N ASP A 186 -19.85 -13.13 8.22
CA ASP A 186 -21.31 -13.19 8.35
C ASP A 186 -22.01 -11.97 7.69
N GLY A 187 -21.23 -11.05 7.09
CA GLY A 187 -21.70 -9.84 6.44
C GLY A 187 -21.82 -8.61 7.35
N ASP A 188 -21.39 -8.69 8.62
CA ASP A 188 -21.34 -7.53 9.54
C ASP A 188 -20.06 -6.71 9.36
N LEU A 189 -19.88 -6.20 8.13
CA LEU A 189 -18.64 -5.55 7.71
C LEU A 189 -18.35 -4.28 8.50
N GLU A 190 -19.33 -3.38 8.64
CA GLU A 190 -19.14 -2.09 9.34
C GLU A 190 -18.66 -2.29 10.78
N SER A 191 -19.28 -3.22 11.52
CA SER A 191 -18.89 -3.50 12.90
C SER A 191 -17.50 -4.13 12.99
N ALA A 192 -17.19 -5.10 12.11
CA ALA A 192 -15.88 -5.76 12.09
C ALA A 192 -14.74 -4.77 11.77
N ILE A 193 -14.94 -3.90 10.77
CA ILE A 193 -13.98 -2.88 10.37
C ILE A 193 -13.79 -1.85 11.49
N PHE A 194 -14.88 -1.43 12.15
CA PHE A 194 -14.81 -0.50 13.29
C PHE A 194 -14.07 -1.09 14.50
N LEU A 195 -14.18 -2.40 14.72
CA LEU A 195 -13.42 -3.07 15.77
C LEU A 195 -11.92 -3.11 15.45
N TYR A 196 -11.57 -3.31 14.17
CA TYR A 196 -10.20 -3.25 13.68
C TYR A 196 -9.57 -1.88 13.97
N ASN A 197 -10.28 -0.79 13.65
CA ASN A 197 -9.89 0.58 14.00
C ASN A 197 -11.13 1.41 14.33
N ARG A 198 -11.20 1.92 15.57
CA ARG A 198 -12.36 2.66 16.13
C ARG A 198 -12.49 4.08 15.59
N SER A 199 -12.63 4.21 14.27
CA SER A 199 -12.75 5.45 13.54
C SER A 199 -13.80 5.31 12.44
N ASP A 200 -14.86 6.11 12.48
CA ASP A 200 -15.88 6.12 11.44
C ASP A 200 -15.29 6.44 10.06
N GLN A 201 -14.29 7.33 10.01
CA GLN A 201 -13.58 7.65 8.77
C GLN A 201 -12.85 6.42 8.21
N TYR A 202 -12.23 5.62 9.07
CA TYR A 202 -11.54 4.41 8.64
C TYR A 202 -12.54 3.40 8.04
N VAL A 203 -13.71 3.26 8.66
CA VAL A 203 -14.80 2.42 8.12
C VAL A 203 -15.24 2.91 6.75
N GLU A 204 -15.46 4.21 6.60
CA GLU A 204 -15.83 4.83 5.32
C GLU A 204 -14.76 4.60 4.24
N ASP A 205 -13.48 4.76 4.59
CA ASP A 205 -12.35 4.59 3.67
C ASP A 205 -12.22 3.14 3.20
N VAL A 206 -12.22 2.18 4.13
CA VAL A 206 -12.14 0.74 3.81
C VAL A 206 -13.32 0.30 2.95
N LEU A 207 -14.55 0.66 3.32
CA LEU A 207 -15.73 0.32 2.52
C LEU A 207 -15.76 1.03 1.18
N GLY A 208 -15.18 2.23 1.10
CA GLY A 208 -14.92 2.94 -0.15
C GLY A 208 -14.09 2.10 -1.11
N PHE A 209 -12.88 1.74 -0.70
CA PHE A 209 -11.98 0.96 -1.54
C PHE A 209 -12.49 -0.46 -1.81
N TYR A 210 -13.14 -1.10 -0.84
CA TYR A 210 -13.74 -2.42 -1.02
C TYR A 210 -14.79 -2.43 -2.15
N ARG A 211 -15.68 -1.42 -2.20
CA ARG A 211 -16.66 -1.29 -3.31
C ARG A 211 -15.97 -1.10 -4.66
N ASP A 212 -14.94 -0.25 -4.71
CA ASP A 212 -14.19 0.00 -5.95
C ASP A 212 -13.49 -1.29 -6.44
N TYR A 213 -12.94 -2.07 -5.51
CA TYR A 213 -12.25 -3.32 -5.84
C TYR A 213 -13.21 -4.43 -6.27
N ILE A 214 -14.41 -4.54 -5.69
CA ILE A 214 -15.44 -5.46 -6.19
C ILE A 214 -15.82 -5.11 -7.64
N GLU A 215 -16.00 -3.82 -7.96
CA GLU A 215 -16.41 -3.42 -9.32
C GLU A 215 -15.33 -3.75 -10.37
N LYS A 216 -14.06 -3.56 -10.03
CA LYS A 216 -12.92 -3.80 -10.92
C LYS A 216 -12.49 -5.27 -11.00
N HIS A 217 -12.70 -6.02 -9.93
CA HIS A 217 -12.24 -7.40 -9.78
C HIS A 217 -13.37 -8.30 -9.27
N PRO A 218 -14.41 -8.55 -10.09
CA PRO A 218 -15.56 -9.37 -9.72
C PRO A 218 -15.26 -10.88 -9.67
#